data_AF-A0A9D4CP31-F1
#
_entry.id   AF-A0A9D4CP31-F1
#
_cell.length_a   1.000
_cell.length_b   1.000
_cell.length_c   1.000
_cell.angle_alpha   90.00
_cell.angle_beta   90.00
_cell.angle_gamma   90.00
#
_symmetry.space_group_name_H-M   'P 1'
#
loop_
_entity.id
_entity.type
_entity.pdbx_description
1 polymer ?
#
loop_
_entity_poly.entity_id
_entity_poly.type
_entity_poly.pdbx_seq_one_letter_code
_entity_poly.pdbx_strand_id
1 'polypeptide(L)'
;MDDGWMDGWMDGWMDGWMDGWMDGWMDGWMDGWMDGWMDGWMDGWMDGWMDGWMDGWVGGWCGVGGWVGGWMDGWMDGWMDGLDGWMDGWMDGWMDGWMDTV
;
A
#
# COMPACT_ATOMS: atom_id res chain seq x y z
N MET A 1 -14.93 -44.72 -58.59
CA MET A 1 -13.78 -44.86 -57.66
C MET A 1 -13.43 -43.49 -57.07
N ASP A 2 -14.37 -42.54 -57.14
CA ASP A 2 -14.09 -41.11 -56.99
C ASP A 2 -14.76 -40.56 -55.72
N ASP A 3 -15.74 -41.29 -55.20
CA ASP A 3 -16.61 -40.88 -54.09
C ASP A 3 -15.85 -40.92 -52.74
N GLY A 4 -15.02 -41.95 -52.52
CA GLY A 4 -14.29 -42.12 -51.25
C GLY A 4 -13.12 -41.15 -51.04
N TRP A 5 -12.65 -40.47 -52.09
CA TRP A 5 -11.58 -39.47 -51.99
C TRP A 5 -12.14 -38.08 -51.62
N MET A 6 -13.35 -37.77 -52.09
CA MET A 6 -14.07 -36.55 -51.69
C MET A 6 -14.53 -36.63 -50.25
N ASP A 7 -15.08 -37.77 -49.83
CA ASP A 7 -15.56 -37.97 -48.45
C ASP A 7 -14.42 -37.86 -47.44
N GLY A 8 -13.28 -38.54 -47.67
CA GLY A 8 -12.13 -38.46 -46.76
C GLY A 8 -11.46 -37.09 -46.68
N TRP A 9 -11.57 -36.26 -47.73
CA TRP A 9 -11.05 -34.90 -47.73
C TRP A 9 -11.99 -33.93 -47.02
N MET A 10 -13.30 -34.10 -47.18
CA MET A 10 -14.31 -33.35 -46.43
C MET A 10 -14.25 -33.66 -44.93
N ASP A 11 -14.21 -34.93 -44.55
CA ASP A 11 -14.16 -35.35 -43.15
C ASP A 11 -12.89 -34.85 -42.46
N GLY A 12 -11.72 -35.03 -43.07
CA GLY A 12 -10.45 -34.58 -42.47
C GLY A 12 -10.32 -33.05 -42.36
N TRP A 13 -10.94 -32.30 -43.28
CA TRP A 13 -10.96 -30.84 -43.21
C TRP A 13 -11.95 -30.34 -42.16
N MET A 14 -13.11 -30.99 -42.05
CA MET A 14 -14.16 -30.64 -41.10
C MET A 14 -13.73 -30.96 -39.66
N ASP A 15 -13.14 -32.14 -39.42
CA ASP A 15 -12.61 -32.53 -38.11
C ASP A 15 -11.44 -31.62 -37.69
N GLY A 16 -10.46 -31.40 -38.57
CA GLY A 16 -9.30 -30.57 -38.23
C GLY A 16 -9.64 -29.10 -37.98
N TRP A 17 -10.64 -28.57 -38.68
CA TRP A 17 -11.11 -27.20 -38.44
C TRP A 17 -11.96 -27.09 -37.17
N MET A 18 -12.81 -28.09 -36.91
CA MET A 18 -13.68 -28.12 -35.75
C MET A 18 -12.87 -28.32 -34.46
N ASP A 19 -11.92 -29.26 -34.44
CA ASP A 19 -11.02 -29.49 -33.30
C ASP A 19 -10.12 -28.27 -33.06
N GLY A 20 -9.46 -27.74 -34.10
CA GLY A 20 -8.55 -26.61 -33.93
C GLY A 20 -9.23 -25.31 -33.50
N TRP A 21 -10.48 -25.09 -33.93
CA TRP A 21 -11.26 -23.93 -33.50
C TRP A 21 -11.83 -24.11 -32.10
N MET A 22 -12.29 -25.32 -31.76
CA MET A 22 -12.87 -25.63 -30.47
C MET A 22 -11.80 -25.61 -29.38
N ASP A 23 -10.64 -26.23 -29.60
CA ASP A 23 -9.51 -26.21 -28.66
C ASP A 23 -8.95 -24.79 -28.51
N GLY A 24 -8.67 -24.10 -29.60
CA GLY A 24 -8.07 -22.76 -29.55
C GLY A 24 -8.98 -21.70 -28.91
N TRP A 25 -10.29 -21.82 -29.10
CA TRP A 25 -11.26 -20.91 -28.47
C TRP A 25 -11.51 -21.26 -27.01
N MET A 26 -11.60 -22.55 -26.69
CA MET A 26 -11.84 -23.02 -25.33
C MET A 26 -10.62 -22.74 -24.44
N ASP A 27 -9.41 -23.07 -24.89
CA ASP A 27 -8.18 -22.80 -24.15
C ASP A 27 -7.93 -21.29 -24.00
N GLY A 28 -8.01 -20.53 -25.10
CA GLY A 28 -7.72 -19.09 -25.07
C GLY A 28 -8.71 -18.27 -24.24
N TRP A 29 -9.99 -18.68 -24.23
CA TRP A 29 -11.00 -18.01 -23.42
C TRP A 29 -10.94 -18.43 -21.95
N MET A 30 -10.70 -19.72 -21.70
CA MET A 30 -10.63 -20.26 -20.35
C MET A 30 -9.37 -19.78 -19.63
N ASP A 31 -8.20 -19.80 -20.27
CA ASP A 31 -6.95 -19.28 -19.71
C ASP A 31 -7.02 -17.76 -19.53
N GLY A 32 -7.42 -17.02 -20.57
CA GLY A 32 -7.46 -15.55 -20.49
C GLY A 32 -8.46 -15.01 -19.47
N TRP A 33 -9.59 -15.68 -19.28
CA TRP A 33 -10.58 -15.30 -18.28
C TRP A 33 -10.17 -15.73 -16.88
N MET A 34 -9.62 -16.94 -16.73
CA MET A 34 -9.20 -17.47 -15.44
C MET A 34 -7.98 -16.72 -14.91
N ASP A 35 -6.95 -16.48 -15.73
CA ASP A 35 -5.77 -15.71 -15.34
C ASP A 35 -6.12 -14.26 -15.06
N GLY A 36 -6.84 -13.59 -15.98
CA GLY A 36 -7.17 -12.17 -15.82
C GLY A 36 -8.08 -11.87 -14.63
N TRP A 37 -9.01 -12.78 -14.32
CA TRP A 37 -9.89 -12.63 -13.16
C TRP A 37 -9.18 -13.01 -11.86
N MET A 38 -8.39 -14.08 -11.87
CA MET A 38 -7.68 -14.56 -10.68
C MET A 38 -6.56 -13.60 -10.29
N ASP A 39 -5.74 -13.14 -11.23
CA ASP A 39 -4.67 -12.16 -10.95
C ASP A 39 -5.25 -10.81 -10.56
N GLY A 40 -6.20 -10.26 -11.34
CA GLY A 40 -6.76 -8.93 -11.08
C GLY A 40 -7.55 -8.84 -9.76
N TRP A 41 -8.23 -9.92 -9.38
CA TRP A 41 -8.96 -9.96 -8.11
C TRP A 41 -8.05 -10.26 -6.93
N MET A 42 -7.07 -11.16 -7.09
CA MET A 42 -6.16 -11.56 -6.02
C MET A 42 -5.18 -10.43 -5.70
N ASP A 43 -4.58 -9.77 -6.70
CA ASP A 43 -3.68 -8.63 -6.50
C ASP A 43 -4.43 -7.41 -5.96
N GLY A 44 -5.54 -7.03 -6.60
CA GLY A 44 -6.30 -5.84 -6.19
C GLY A 44 -6.91 -5.95 -4.79
N TRP A 45 -7.29 -7.16 -4.38
CA TRP A 45 -7.84 -7.40 -3.04
C TRP A 45 -6.74 -7.61 -2.00
N MET A 46 -5.65 -8.32 -2.30
CA MET A 46 -4.52 -8.45 -1.37
C MET A 46 -3.85 -7.11 -1.12
N ASP A 47 -3.51 -6.35 -2.16
CA ASP A 47 -2.80 -5.08 -2.01
C ASP A 47 -3.68 -4.03 -1.32
N GLY A 48 -4.93 -3.85 -1.77
CA GLY A 48 -5.83 -2.87 -1.18
C GLY A 48 -6.19 -3.17 0.28
N TRP A 49 -6.27 -4.45 0.66
CA TRP A 49 -6.57 -4.85 2.04
C TRP A 49 -5.33 -4.88 2.93
N MET A 50 -4.17 -5.35 2.45
CA MET A 50 -2.91 -5.30 3.21
C MET A 50 -2.45 -3.87 3.42
N ASP A 51 -2.44 -3.01 2.40
CA ASP A 51 -1.99 -1.62 2.54
C ASP A 51 -2.95 -0.83 3.42
N GLY A 52 -4.25 -0.92 3.19
CA GLY A 52 -5.24 -0.21 4.01
C GLY A 52 -5.25 -0.64 5.48
N TRP A 53 -5.01 -1.94 5.74
CA TRP A 53 -4.95 -2.46 7.10
C TRP A 53 -3.60 -2.18 7.76
N MET A 54 -2.47 -2.33 7.06
CA MET A 54 -1.14 -1.99 7.57
C MET A 54 -0.99 -0.48 7.80
N ASP A 55 -1.44 0.40 6.92
CA ASP A 55 -1.37 1.84 7.17
C ASP A 55 -2.32 2.29 8.28
N GLY A 56 -3.51 1.70 8.36
CA GLY A 56 -4.47 2.00 9.43
C GLY A 56 -4.01 1.52 10.80
N TRP A 57 -3.47 0.30 10.89
CA TRP A 57 -2.93 -0.25 12.13
C TRP A 57 -1.55 0.29 12.45
N VAL A 58 -0.61 0.35 11.53
CA VAL A 58 0.74 0.87 11.82
C VAL A 58 0.70 2.38 11.96
N GLY A 59 -0.02 3.14 11.13
CA GLY A 59 -0.17 4.58 11.31
C GLY A 59 -0.99 4.97 12.55
N GLY A 60 -2.06 4.23 12.85
CA GLY A 60 -2.93 4.50 14.00
C GLY A 60 -2.40 3.96 15.33
N TRP A 61 -1.74 2.80 15.31
CA TRP A 61 -1.20 2.11 16.50
C TRP A 61 0.27 2.47 16.75
N CYS A 62 1.07 2.76 15.71
CA CYS A 62 2.29 3.57 15.85
C CYS A 62 1.96 5.07 16.05
N GLY A 63 0.73 5.37 16.48
CA GLY A 63 0.44 6.46 17.41
C GLY A 63 1.28 6.39 18.69
N VAL A 64 2.04 5.31 18.97
CA VAL A 64 3.19 5.38 19.89
C VAL A 64 4.24 6.38 19.39
N GLY A 65 4.46 6.56 18.09
CA GLY A 65 5.30 7.63 17.54
C GLY A 65 4.69 9.02 17.71
N GLY A 66 3.37 9.16 17.65
CA GLY A 66 2.66 10.43 17.92
C GLY A 66 2.56 10.75 19.42
N TRP A 67 2.42 9.74 20.27
CA TRP A 67 2.40 9.88 21.73
C TRP A 67 3.80 10.10 22.28
N VAL A 68 4.80 9.34 21.81
CA VAL A 68 6.22 9.53 22.18
C VAL A 68 6.76 10.82 21.57
N GLY A 69 6.42 11.14 20.32
CA GLY A 69 6.79 12.41 19.67
C GLY A 69 6.15 13.59 20.37
N GLY A 70 4.81 13.61 20.52
CA GLY A 70 4.11 14.70 21.20
C GLY A 70 4.46 14.83 22.69
N TRP A 71 4.80 13.75 23.38
CA TRP A 71 5.28 13.79 24.76
C TRP A 71 6.73 14.28 24.85
N MET A 72 7.63 13.84 23.96
CA MET A 72 9.01 14.36 23.91
C MET A 72 9.03 15.83 23.52
N ASP A 73 8.28 16.23 22.49
CA ASP A 73 8.18 17.61 22.02
C ASP A 73 7.59 18.50 23.11
N GLY A 74 6.44 18.14 23.69
CA GLY A 74 5.80 18.94 24.74
C GLY A 74 6.59 18.99 26.05
N TRP A 75 7.34 17.95 26.40
CA TRP A 75 8.21 17.94 27.58
C TRP A 75 9.50 18.72 27.36
N MET A 76 10.13 18.62 26.17
CA MET A 76 11.31 19.42 25.83
C MET A 76 10.96 20.90 25.73
N ASP A 77 9.86 21.26 25.07
CA ASP A 77 9.39 22.64 24.95
C ASP A 77 9.12 23.24 26.34
N GLY A 78 8.34 22.54 27.19
CA GLY A 78 8.03 23.03 28.53
C GLY A 78 9.24 23.10 29.47
N TRP A 79 10.25 22.27 29.27
CA TRP A 79 11.49 22.30 30.06
C TRP A 79 12.45 23.39 29.58
N MET A 80 12.55 23.62 28.27
CA MET A 80 13.33 24.73 27.71
C MET A 80 12.70 26.09 28.07
N ASP A 81 11.37 26.23 27.95
CA ASP A 81 10.66 27.45 28.37
C ASP A 81 10.84 27.75 29.87
N GLY A 82 10.85 26.70 30.71
CA GLY A 82 11.08 26.83 32.15
C GLY A 82 12.52 27.23 32.51
N LEU A 83 13.50 26.78 31.72
CA LEU A 83 14.91 27.16 31.87
C LEU A 83 15.14 28.60 31.43
N ASP A 84 14.56 29.00 30.30
CA ASP A 84 14.65 30.35 29.77
C ASP A 84 14.01 31.34 30.76
N GLY A 85 12.80 31.04 31.27
CA GLY A 85 12.15 31.88 32.28
C GLY A 85 12.90 31.96 33.61
N TRP A 86 13.63 30.90 34.00
CA TRP A 86 14.49 30.94 35.19
C TRP A 86 15.74 31.78 34.96
N MET A 87 16.35 31.68 33.77
CA MET A 87 17.54 32.43 33.40
C MET A 87 17.24 33.92 33.27
N ASP A 88 16.11 34.26 32.65
CA ASP A 88 15.60 35.62 32.52
C ASP A 88 15.29 36.22 33.89
N GLY A 89 14.51 35.52 34.73
CA GLY A 89 14.18 35.99 36.07
C GLY A 89 15.39 36.13 37.01
N TRP A 90 16.41 35.29 36.82
CA TRP A 90 17.66 35.39 37.58
C TRP A 90 18.56 36.53 37.08
N MET A 91 18.66 36.75 35.77
CA MET A 91 19.39 37.89 35.20
C MET A 91 18.73 39.21 35.56
N ASP A 92 17.41 39.32 35.46
CA ASP A 92 16.64 40.51 35.82
C ASP A 92 16.78 40.81 37.32
N GLY A 93 16.55 39.81 38.18
CA GLY A 93 16.67 39.99 39.63
C GLY A 93 18.11 40.28 40.10
N TRP A 94 19.11 39.77 39.40
CA TRP A 94 20.52 40.07 39.68
C TRP A 94 20.92 41.45 39.18
N MET A 95 20.48 41.87 37.98
CA MET A 95 20.73 43.21 37.46
C MET A 95 20.03 44.29 38.29
N ASP A 96 18.76 44.09 38.66
CA ASP A 96 17.99 45.03 39.48
C ASP A 96 18.63 45.21 40.87
N GLY A 97 19.05 44.11 41.51
CA GLY A 97 19.70 44.16 42.82
C GLY A 97 21.11 44.75 42.80
N TRP A 98 21.84 44.63 41.69
CA TRP A 98 23.19 45.18 41.53
C TRP A 98 23.17 46.66 41.15
N MET A 99 22.18 47.12 40.39
CA MET A 99 21.98 48.55 40.10
C MET A 99 21.44 49.35 41.29
N ASP A 100 20.71 48.73 42.22
CA ASP A 100 20.27 49.37 43.47
C ASP A 100 21.40 49.51 44.53
N THR A 101 22.56 48.86 44.32
CA THR A 101 23.67 48.83 45.29
C THR A 101 24.95 49.54 44.83
N VAL A 102 24.95 50.15 43.63
CA VAL A 102 26.04 50.99 43.09
C VAL A 102 25.57 52.43 42.95
#